data_AF-A0A409YDV2-F1
#
_entry.id   AF-A0A409YDV2-F1
#
_cell.length_a   1.000
_cell.length_b   1.000
_cell.length_c   1.000
_cell.angle_alpha   90.00
_cell.angle_beta   90.00
_cell.angle_gamma   90.00
#
_symmetry.space_group_name_H-M   'P 1'
#
loop_
_entity.id
_entity.type
_entity.pdbx_description
1 polymer ?
#
loop_
_entity_poly.entity_id
_entity_poly.type
_entity_poly.pdbx_seq_one_letter_code
_entity_poly.pdbx_strand_id
1 'polypeptide(L)'
;MQFSSLAFLACLFASANAHFRLLYPEPRGAFVAADEPKFCGGHTQVTTNRTVFPLSGGIFSIRTGHPEWTAGVMISTVANPNNFDNFTVDGQQQLVRGYAHEHDAGSFCMPLNISAANIPGVGDGSNVTIQVVFEGGDGNLYQCADLTLSANLTSVSDFTCENATDSSGGHGSHGTPSQTPAPTGAALGLSHEMSAYTAVFLGLVGVATALL
;
A
#
# COMPACT_ATOMS: atom_id res chain seq x y z
N MET A 1 50.22 6.58 8.11
CA MET A 1 49.29 5.45 7.82
C MET A 1 48.02 5.60 8.68
N GLN A 2 47.17 6.62 8.46
CA GLN A 2 45.95 6.82 9.28
C GLN A 2 44.80 7.49 8.50
N PHE A 3 44.77 7.37 7.16
CA PHE A 3 43.66 7.89 6.34
C PHE A 3 42.66 6.80 5.92
N SER A 4 42.64 5.64 6.60
CA SER A 4 41.91 4.47 6.13
C SER A 4 40.57 4.19 6.84
N SER A 5 40.17 5.00 7.82
CA SER A 5 39.04 4.66 8.70
C SER A 5 37.78 5.52 8.54
N LEU A 6 37.82 6.63 7.78
CA LEU A 6 36.64 7.51 7.60
C LEU A 6 35.80 7.22 6.34
N ALA A 7 36.22 6.28 5.48
CA ALA A 7 35.49 5.96 4.26
C ALA A 7 34.35 4.92 4.43
N PHE A 8 34.13 4.41 5.65
CA PHE A 8 33.16 3.32 5.88
C PHE A 8 31.77 3.76 6.34
N LEU A 9 31.51 5.07 6.49
CA LEU A 9 30.26 5.60 7.05
C LEU A 9 29.37 6.29 5.99
N ALA A 10 29.31 5.76 4.75
CA ALA A 10 28.69 6.48 3.63
C ALA A 10 27.54 5.80 2.87
N CYS A 11 27.10 4.56 3.17
CA CYS A 11 26.06 3.91 2.34
C CYS A 11 25.11 2.99 3.13
N LEU A 12 24.37 3.52 4.10
CA LEU A 12 23.11 2.90 4.56
C LEU A 12 21.94 3.60 3.86
N PHE A 13 21.85 3.47 2.54
CA PHE A 13 20.60 3.76 1.84
C PHE A 13 19.66 2.59 2.13
N ALA A 14 18.85 2.71 3.18
CA ALA A 14 17.72 1.82 3.36
C ALA A 14 16.71 2.13 2.24
N SER A 15 16.56 1.23 1.29
CA SER A 15 15.45 1.27 0.34
C SER A 15 14.16 1.05 1.13
N ALA A 16 13.36 2.11 1.32
CA ALA A 16 12.00 1.96 1.81
C ALA A 16 11.18 1.30 0.68
N ASN A 17 10.51 0.19 0.99
CA ASN A 17 9.66 -0.53 0.03
C ASN A 17 8.22 -0.05 0.17
N ALA A 18 7.64 0.47 -0.91
CA ALA A 18 6.31 1.07 -0.89
C ALA A 18 5.22 -0.01 -1.08
N HIS A 19 4.96 -0.79 -0.03
CA HIS A 19 3.91 -1.82 -0.04
C HIS A 19 2.48 -1.26 0.00
N PHE A 20 1.53 -2.00 -0.58
CA PHE A 20 0.10 -1.72 -0.43
C PHE A 20 -0.64 -2.92 0.18
N ARG A 21 -1.92 -2.74 0.50
CA ARG A 21 -2.86 -3.81 0.88
C ARG A 21 -4.12 -3.62 0.10
N LEU A 22 -4.59 -4.65 -0.60
CA LEU A 22 -5.96 -4.67 -1.10
C LEU A 22 -6.90 -4.86 0.10
N LEU A 23 -7.88 -3.97 0.24
CA LEU A 23 -8.89 -4.01 1.31
C LEU A 23 -10.24 -4.49 0.80
N TYR A 24 -10.57 -4.13 -0.43
CA TYR A 24 -11.78 -4.58 -1.11
C TYR A 24 -11.56 -4.59 -2.63
N PRO A 25 -12.06 -5.58 -3.39
CA PRO A 25 -12.67 -6.83 -2.93
C PRO A 25 -11.75 -7.70 -2.06
N GLU A 26 -12.29 -8.76 -1.46
CA GLU A 26 -11.50 -9.66 -0.59
C GLU A 26 -10.24 -10.14 -1.33
N PRO A 27 -9.03 -9.92 -0.77
CA PRO A 27 -7.80 -10.39 -1.38
C PRO A 27 -7.76 -11.92 -1.44
N ARG A 28 -7.11 -12.45 -2.47
CA ARG A 28 -6.94 -13.90 -2.69
C ARG A 28 -6.29 -14.60 -1.50
N GLY A 29 -5.45 -13.91 -0.74
CA GLY A 29 -4.83 -14.45 0.45
C GLY A 29 -4.26 -13.35 1.35
N ALA A 30 -3.70 -13.78 2.48
CA ALA A 30 -3.11 -12.88 3.45
C ALA A 30 -1.97 -12.06 2.84
N PHE A 31 -1.89 -10.79 3.22
CA PHE A 31 -0.79 -9.91 2.82
C PHE A 31 0.54 -10.39 3.40
N VAL A 32 1.53 -10.59 2.53
CA VAL A 32 2.92 -10.86 2.89
C VAL A 32 3.81 -9.93 2.05
N ALA A 33 4.35 -8.88 2.68
CA ALA A 33 5.12 -7.83 2.01
C ALA A 33 6.22 -8.38 1.09
N ALA A 34 6.98 -9.37 1.57
CA ALA A 34 8.07 -10.00 0.81
C ALA A 34 7.61 -10.77 -0.44
N ASP A 35 6.35 -11.20 -0.49
CA ASP A 35 5.78 -11.92 -1.62
C ASP A 35 5.02 -11.01 -2.59
N GLU A 36 4.77 -9.76 -2.22
CA GLU A 36 4.03 -8.80 -3.02
C GLU A 36 4.61 -8.56 -4.44
N PRO A 37 5.93 -8.61 -4.68
CA PRO A 37 6.48 -8.57 -6.04
C PRO A 37 6.18 -9.81 -6.90
N LYS A 38 5.67 -10.89 -6.31
CA LYS A 38 5.32 -12.13 -7.02
C LYS A 38 3.90 -12.04 -7.56
N PHE A 39 3.59 -12.90 -8.53
CA PHE A 39 2.24 -13.05 -9.06
C PHE A 39 1.20 -13.17 -7.93
N CYS A 40 0.20 -12.28 -7.93
CA CYS A 40 -0.86 -12.23 -6.92
C CYS A 40 -0.35 -12.23 -5.46
N GLY A 41 0.81 -11.62 -5.20
CA GLY A 41 1.39 -11.59 -3.86
C GLY A 41 1.82 -12.98 -3.35
N GLY A 42 2.20 -13.87 -4.27
CA GLY A 42 2.56 -15.26 -3.98
C GLY A 42 1.38 -16.24 -4.00
N HIS A 43 0.14 -15.76 -4.06
CA HIS A 43 -1.07 -16.59 -4.05
C HIS A 43 -1.44 -17.06 -5.46
N THR A 44 -0.83 -18.15 -5.91
CA THR A 44 -0.99 -18.65 -7.29
C THR A 44 -2.31 -19.37 -7.56
N GLN A 45 -3.01 -19.83 -6.54
CA GLN A 45 -4.27 -20.58 -6.66
C GLN A 45 -5.46 -19.68 -6.40
N VAL A 46 -6.49 -19.74 -7.26
CA VAL A 46 -7.75 -19.01 -7.05
C VAL A 46 -8.45 -19.45 -5.78
N THR A 47 -9.20 -18.52 -5.18
CA THR A 47 -10.12 -18.86 -4.09
C THR A 47 -11.42 -19.49 -4.60
N THR A 48 -12.11 -20.22 -3.72
CA THR A 48 -13.47 -20.71 -3.96
C THR A 48 -14.53 -19.73 -3.47
N ASN A 49 -14.21 -18.88 -2.50
CA ASN A 49 -15.05 -17.82 -1.94
C ASN A 49 -14.88 -16.50 -2.71
N ARG A 50 -15.31 -16.49 -3.97
CA ARG A 50 -15.23 -15.30 -4.84
C ARG A 50 -16.13 -14.17 -4.33
N THR A 51 -15.65 -12.93 -4.43
CA THR A 51 -16.45 -11.75 -4.10
C THR A 51 -17.44 -11.48 -5.23
N VAL A 52 -18.74 -11.34 -4.93
CA VAL A 52 -19.71 -10.87 -5.92
C VAL A 52 -19.46 -9.39 -6.20
N PHE A 53 -19.20 -9.03 -7.46
CA PHE A 53 -18.74 -7.69 -7.84
C PHE A 53 -19.58 -7.11 -8.97
N PRO A 54 -19.96 -5.82 -8.92
CA PRO A 54 -20.80 -5.25 -9.96
C PRO A 54 -20.04 -5.10 -11.29
N LEU A 55 -20.71 -5.33 -12.42
CA LEU A 55 -20.12 -5.11 -13.75
C LEU A 55 -19.74 -3.64 -13.98
N SER A 56 -20.50 -2.72 -13.42
CA SER A 56 -20.32 -1.27 -13.53
C SER A 56 -20.60 -0.58 -12.20
N GLY A 57 -19.93 0.54 -11.93
CA GLY A 57 -20.12 1.27 -10.67
C GLY A 57 -19.49 0.57 -9.46
N GLY A 58 -18.56 -0.36 -9.69
CA GLY A 58 -17.79 -0.98 -8.63
C GLY A 58 -16.73 -0.05 -8.06
N ILE A 59 -16.17 -0.49 -6.94
CA ILE A 59 -15.05 0.16 -6.26
C ILE A 59 -14.02 -0.89 -5.90
N PHE A 60 -12.74 -0.51 -5.90
CA PHE A 60 -11.72 -1.27 -5.19
C PHE A 60 -11.05 -0.32 -4.20
N SER A 61 -10.63 -0.87 -3.07
CA SER A 61 -9.98 -0.12 -2.02
C SER A 61 -8.63 -0.72 -1.68
N ILE A 62 -7.63 0.15 -1.58
CA ILE A 62 -6.28 -0.21 -1.16
C ILE A 62 -5.86 0.63 0.04
N ARG A 63 -4.82 0.20 0.75
CA ARG A 63 -4.11 1.02 1.73
C ARG A 63 -2.60 0.92 1.53
N THR A 64 -1.93 2.06 1.45
CA THR A 64 -0.47 2.17 1.42
C THR A 64 0.03 3.01 2.58
N GLY A 65 1.22 2.68 3.09
CA GLY A 65 1.92 3.47 4.09
C GLY A 65 2.85 4.54 3.52
N HIS A 66 3.05 4.55 2.21
CA HIS A 66 4.00 5.44 1.54
C HIS A 66 3.29 6.32 0.50
N PRO A 67 3.68 7.60 0.41
CA PRO A 67 3.19 8.53 -0.61
C PRO A 67 3.81 8.21 -1.98
N GLU A 68 3.46 9.00 -3.00
CA GLU A 68 4.08 8.96 -4.34
C GLU A 68 4.01 7.58 -5.00
N TRP A 69 2.79 7.12 -5.29
CA TRP A 69 2.56 5.81 -5.88
C TRP A 69 1.69 5.87 -7.13
N THR A 70 1.78 4.83 -7.94
CA THR A 70 0.97 4.64 -9.16
C THR A 70 0.29 3.29 -9.10
N ALA A 71 -1.01 3.23 -9.41
CA ALA A 71 -1.72 1.95 -9.48
C ALA A 71 -2.65 1.83 -10.69
N GLY A 72 -2.70 0.60 -11.24
CA GLY A 72 -3.61 0.18 -12.29
C GLY A 72 -4.27 -1.16 -11.93
N VAL A 73 -5.26 -1.59 -12.73
CA VAL A 73 -5.95 -2.86 -12.49
C VAL A 73 -6.05 -3.63 -13.79
N MET A 74 -5.50 -4.84 -13.79
CA MET A 74 -5.66 -5.84 -14.86
C MET A 74 -6.75 -6.84 -14.49
N ILE A 75 -7.33 -7.50 -15.50
CA ILE A 75 -8.31 -8.56 -15.33
C ILE A 75 -7.91 -9.81 -16.11
N SER A 76 -8.23 -10.99 -15.57
CA SER A 76 -8.16 -12.26 -16.27
C SER A 76 -9.54 -12.89 -16.32
N THR A 77 -9.95 -13.34 -17.51
CA THR A 77 -11.15 -14.17 -17.73
C THR A 77 -10.84 -15.67 -17.81
N VAL A 78 -9.57 -16.05 -17.63
CA VAL A 78 -9.16 -17.44 -17.41
C VAL A 78 -9.75 -17.92 -16.08
N ALA A 79 -10.25 -19.17 -16.03
CA ALA A 79 -10.91 -19.70 -14.84
C ALA A 79 -9.98 -19.77 -13.61
N ASN A 80 -8.73 -20.19 -13.82
CA ASN A 80 -7.73 -20.41 -12.76
C ASN A 80 -6.38 -19.73 -13.11
N PRO A 81 -6.30 -18.39 -13.13
CA PRO A 81 -5.07 -17.72 -13.53
C PRO A 81 -4.00 -17.88 -12.44
N ASN A 82 -2.84 -18.38 -12.85
CA ASN A 82 -1.73 -18.73 -11.96
C ASN A 82 -0.38 -18.09 -12.35
N ASN A 83 -0.38 -17.25 -13.40
CA ASN A 83 0.79 -16.51 -13.87
C ASN A 83 0.35 -15.22 -14.59
N PHE A 84 1.31 -14.32 -14.84
CA PHE A 84 1.07 -13.00 -15.46
C PHE A 84 0.53 -13.08 -16.89
N ASP A 85 0.89 -14.11 -17.66
CA ASP A 85 0.43 -14.25 -19.06
C ASP A 85 -1.09 -14.48 -19.13
N ASN A 86 -1.71 -14.97 -18.06
CA ASN A 86 -3.17 -15.12 -17.99
C ASN A 86 -3.93 -13.78 -17.93
N PHE A 87 -3.24 -12.65 -17.77
CA PHE A 87 -3.79 -11.30 -17.82
C PHE A 87 -3.52 -10.60 -19.17
N THR A 88 -3.04 -11.35 -20.16
CA THR A 88 -2.67 -10.85 -21.49
C THR A 88 -3.40 -11.64 -22.57
N VAL A 89 -3.94 -10.96 -23.57
CA VAL A 89 -4.55 -11.56 -24.77
C VAL A 89 -3.92 -10.91 -25.99
N ASP A 90 -3.43 -11.72 -26.94
CA ASP A 90 -2.75 -11.26 -28.16
C ASP A 90 -1.62 -10.25 -27.89
N GLY A 91 -0.88 -10.46 -26.81
CA GLY A 91 0.23 -9.59 -26.38
C GLY A 91 -0.21 -8.26 -25.74
N GLN A 92 -1.51 -8.05 -25.50
CA GLN A 92 -2.03 -6.86 -24.84
C GLN A 92 -2.52 -7.17 -23.43
N GLN A 93 -2.06 -6.39 -22.45
CA GLN A 93 -2.57 -6.47 -21.07
C GLN A 93 -4.05 -6.09 -21.03
N GLN A 94 -4.85 -6.89 -20.34
CA GLN A 94 -6.28 -6.67 -20.20
C GLN A 94 -6.53 -5.69 -19.04
N LEU A 95 -6.37 -4.39 -19.30
CA LEU A 95 -6.56 -3.34 -18.30
C LEU A 95 -8.04 -2.97 -18.16
N VAL A 96 -8.55 -3.05 -16.94
CA VAL A 96 -9.90 -2.55 -16.56
C VAL A 96 -9.83 -1.19 -15.87
N ARG A 97 -8.63 -0.80 -15.41
CA ARG A 97 -8.33 0.56 -14.97
C ARG A 97 -6.92 0.93 -15.37
N GLY A 98 -6.78 2.05 -16.07
CA GLY A 98 -5.48 2.62 -16.40
C GLY A 98 -4.70 3.04 -15.14
N TYR A 99 -3.40 3.19 -15.29
CA TYR A 99 -2.51 3.63 -14.22
C TYR A 99 -2.79 5.09 -13.87
N ALA A 100 -2.93 5.38 -12.57
CA ALA A 100 -3.08 6.72 -12.04
C ALA A 100 -2.12 6.92 -10.85
N HIS A 101 -1.55 8.12 -10.76
CA HIS A 101 -0.62 8.52 -9.72
C HIS A 101 -1.35 9.20 -8.56
N GLU A 102 -0.83 9.03 -7.35
CA GLU A 102 -1.32 9.63 -6.11
C GLU A 102 -0.13 10.03 -5.23
N HIS A 103 -0.24 11.22 -4.66
CA HIS A 103 0.80 11.84 -3.83
C HIS A 103 0.66 11.44 -2.37
N ASP A 104 -0.55 11.11 -1.92
CA ASP A 104 -0.81 10.84 -0.51
C ASP A 104 -0.65 9.35 -0.13
N ALA A 105 -0.34 9.11 1.15
CA ALA A 105 -0.44 7.78 1.76
C ALA A 105 -1.79 7.61 2.44
N GLY A 106 -2.20 6.37 2.71
CA GLY A 106 -3.44 6.07 3.42
C GLY A 106 -4.32 5.07 2.71
N SER A 107 -5.61 5.11 3.02
CA SER A 107 -6.63 4.26 2.40
C SER A 107 -7.27 5.00 1.22
N PHE A 108 -7.44 4.31 0.11
CA PHE A 108 -8.01 4.86 -1.11
C PHE A 108 -9.13 3.98 -1.62
N CYS A 109 -10.12 4.62 -2.23
CA CYS A 109 -11.37 4.10 -2.74
C CYS A 109 -11.50 4.59 -4.17
N MET A 110 -11.26 3.68 -5.11
CA MET A 110 -11.16 4.02 -6.52
C MET A 110 -12.29 3.33 -7.29
N PRO A 111 -12.96 4.06 -8.19
CA PRO A 111 -13.98 3.47 -9.04
C PRO A 111 -13.36 2.42 -9.97
N LEU A 112 -14.08 1.33 -10.17
CA LEU A 112 -13.74 0.26 -11.10
C LEU A 112 -14.97 -0.10 -11.92
N ASN A 113 -14.94 0.24 -13.21
CA ASN A 113 -15.99 -0.09 -14.15
C ASN A 113 -15.47 -1.16 -15.11
N ILE A 114 -15.75 -2.43 -14.80
CA ILE A 114 -15.22 -3.58 -15.55
C ILE A 114 -15.85 -3.64 -16.95
N SER A 115 -17.14 -3.36 -17.08
CA SER A 115 -17.83 -3.43 -18.38
C SER A 115 -17.36 -2.36 -19.37
N ALA A 116 -16.89 -1.20 -18.89
CA ALA A 116 -16.37 -0.13 -19.74
C ALA A 116 -15.11 -0.52 -20.53
N ALA A 117 -14.36 -1.53 -20.07
CA ALA A 117 -13.13 -1.98 -20.72
C ALA A 117 -13.37 -2.89 -21.94
N ASN A 118 -14.60 -3.35 -22.17
CA ASN A 118 -14.98 -4.22 -23.30
C ASN A 118 -14.09 -5.48 -23.47
N ILE A 119 -13.65 -6.07 -22.34
CA ILE A 119 -12.78 -7.25 -22.34
C ILE A 119 -13.60 -8.52 -22.69
N PRO A 120 -13.19 -9.33 -23.68
CA PRO A 120 -13.87 -10.57 -24.02
C PRO A 120 -13.98 -11.55 -22.84
N GLY A 121 -15.17 -12.13 -22.65
CA GLY A 121 -15.46 -13.08 -21.56
C GLY A 121 -15.92 -12.42 -20.25
N VAL A 122 -15.90 -11.08 -20.17
CA VAL A 122 -16.55 -10.33 -19.09
C VAL A 122 -18.06 -10.28 -19.35
N GLY A 123 -18.84 -10.72 -18.36
CA GLY A 123 -20.30 -10.67 -18.41
C GLY A 123 -20.95 -11.06 -17.07
N ASP A 124 -22.27 -10.96 -17.00
CA ASP A 124 -23.03 -11.38 -15.82
C ASP A 124 -22.76 -12.87 -15.49
N GLY A 125 -22.51 -13.17 -14.22
CA GLY A 125 -22.15 -14.50 -13.72
C GLY A 125 -20.73 -14.97 -14.05
N SER A 126 -19.93 -14.20 -14.79
CA SER A 126 -18.56 -14.61 -15.14
C SER A 126 -17.65 -14.61 -13.90
N ASN A 127 -16.83 -15.65 -13.79
CA ASN A 127 -15.75 -15.72 -12.80
C ASN A 127 -14.49 -15.12 -13.41
N VAL A 128 -13.95 -14.11 -12.73
CA VAL A 128 -12.76 -13.37 -13.17
C VAL A 128 -11.79 -13.19 -12.01
N THR A 129 -10.55 -12.84 -12.30
CA THR A 129 -9.60 -12.38 -11.30
C THR A 129 -9.14 -10.99 -11.68
N ILE A 130 -9.18 -10.04 -10.75
CA ILE A 130 -8.49 -8.76 -10.92
C ILE A 130 -7.12 -8.82 -10.25
N GLN A 131 -6.13 -8.17 -10.84
CA GLN A 131 -4.81 -7.96 -10.25
C GLN A 131 -4.56 -6.46 -10.19
N VAL A 132 -4.45 -5.93 -8.98
CA VAL A 132 -3.96 -4.57 -8.77
C VAL A 132 -2.45 -4.59 -8.97
N VAL A 133 -1.98 -3.70 -9.83
CA VAL A 133 -0.55 -3.44 -10.06
C VAL A 133 -0.25 -2.11 -9.40
N PHE A 134 0.71 -2.11 -8.49
CA PHE A 134 1.12 -0.95 -7.71
C PHE A 134 2.62 -0.73 -7.86
N GLU A 135 3.05 0.52 -7.93
CA GLU A 135 4.46 0.92 -7.98
C GLU A 135 4.61 2.16 -7.10
N GLY A 136 5.56 2.15 -6.15
CA GLY A 136 5.85 3.30 -5.28
C GLY A 136 7.34 3.60 -5.13
N GLY A 137 8.15 3.31 -6.16
CA GLY A 137 9.56 3.68 -6.26
C GLY A 137 10.56 2.52 -6.23
N ASP A 138 10.13 1.29 -6.02
CA ASP A 138 11.01 0.15 -5.79
C ASP A 138 10.58 -1.15 -6.50
N GLY A 139 9.74 -1.01 -7.52
CA GLY A 139 9.30 -2.07 -8.40
C GLY A 139 7.79 -2.34 -8.33
N ASN A 140 7.33 -3.22 -9.21
CA ASN A 140 5.91 -3.54 -9.30
C ASN A 140 5.52 -4.55 -8.22
N LEU A 141 4.41 -4.25 -7.55
CA LEU A 141 3.79 -5.01 -6.48
C LEU A 141 2.38 -5.44 -6.91
N TYR A 142 1.96 -6.63 -6.46
CA TYR A 142 0.75 -7.27 -6.97
C TYR A 142 -0.09 -7.88 -5.86
N GLN A 143 -1.38 -7.63 -5.91
CA GLN A 143 -2.39 -8.36 -5.13
C GLN A 143 -3.59 -8.64 -6.01
N CYS A 144 -4.23 -9.79 -5.79
CA CYS A 144 -5.36 -10.24 -6.59
C CYS A 144 -6.62 -10.37 -5.75
N ALA A 145 -7.77 -10.21 -6.40
CA ALA A 145 -9.05 -10.63 -5.88
C ALA A 145 -9.79 -11.46 -6.92
N ASP A 146 -10.44 -12.52 -6.45
CA ASP A 146 -11.22 -13.43 -7.28
C ASP A 146 -12.70 -13.05 -7.18
N LEU A 147 -13.33 -12.81 -8.32
CA LEU A 147 -14.66 -12.22 -8.40
C LEU A 147 -15.63 -13.10 -9.16
N THR A 148 -16.92 -12.95 -8.85
CA THR A 148 -18.05 -13.36 -9.68
C THR A 148 -18.83 -12.09 -10.06
N LEU A 149 -18.89 -11.78 -11.35
CA LEU A 149 -19.49 -10.52 -11.81
C LEU A 149 -21.02 -10.58 -11.78
N SER A 150 -21.66 -9.47 -11.45
CA SER A 150 -23.11 -9.34 -11.39
C SER A 150 -23.58 -8.05 -12.06
N ALA A 151 -24.55 -8.14 -12.96
CA ALA A 151 -25.25 -7.00 -13.55
C ALA A 151 -26.28 -6.38 -12.60
N ASN A 152 -26.75 -7.16 -11.62
CA ASN A 152 -27.83 -6.77 -10.71
C ASN A 152 -27.31 -6.13 -9.41
N LEU A 153 -25.99 -6.17 -9.18
CA LEU A 153 -25.37 -5.50 -8.04
C LEU A 153 -25.11 -4.04 -8.42
N THR A 154 -25.82 -3.10 -7.80
CA THR A 154 -25.65 -1.66 -8.05
C THR A 154 -24.97 -0.92 -6.90
N SER A 155 -24.86 -1.56 -5.73
CA SER A 155 -24.14 -1.05 -4.57
C SER A 155 -23.65 -2.20 -3.69
N VAL A 156 -22.45 -2.04 -3.13
CA VAL A 156 -21.89 -2.96 -2.13
C VAL A 156 -22.35 -2.44 -0.78
N SER A 157 -23.42 -3.02 -0.21
CA SER A 157 -24.02 -2.53 1.04
C SER A 157 -23.12 -2.69 2.27
N ASP A 158 -22.14 -3.58 2.20
CA ASP A 158 -21.41 -4.06 3.39
C ASP A 158 -19.99 -3.48 3.49
N PHE A 159 -19.52 -2.74 2.48
CA PHE A 159 -18.21 -2.12 2.49
C PHE A 159 -18.32 -0.59 2.65
N THR A 160 -17.88 -0.09 3.80
CA THR A 160 -17.73 1.36 4.01
C THR A 160 -16.41 1.81 3.40
N CYS A 161 -16.50 2.60 2.33
CA CYS A 161 -15.34 3.12 1.61
C CYS A 161 -15.03 4.55 2.07
N GLU A 162 -13.89 4.75 2.73
CA GLU A 162 -13.41 6.08 3.12
C GLU A 162 -12.00 6.31 2.56
N ASN A 163 -11.87 7.36 1.75
CA ASN A 163 -10.56 7.87 1.35
C ASN A 163 -9.91 8.55 2.57
N ALA A 164 -8.63 8.28 2.80
CA ALA A 164 -7.81 9.08 3.68
C ALA A 164 -7.78 10.50 3.08
N THR A 165 -8.36 11.46 3.80
CA THR A 165 -8.04 12.87 3.58
C THR A 165 -7.02 13.22 4.64
N ASP A 166 -5.94 13.87 4.22
CA ASP A 166 -4.78 14.18 5.03
C ASP A 166 -5.20 14.76 6.40
N SER A 167 -4.92 13.99 7.45
CA SER A 167 -4.83 14.51 8.82
C SER A 167 -3.36 14.46 9.17
N SER A 168 -2.68 15.54 8.83
CA SER A 168 -1.32 15.83 9.25
C SER A 168 -1.13 15.45 10.73
N GLY A 169 -0.34 14.40 10.99
CA GLY A 169 0.28 14.11 12.28
C GLY A 169 -0.66 13.74 13.43
N GLY A 170 -0.84 12.44 13.69
CA GLY A 170 -1.38 11.98 14.96
C GLY A 170 -1.11 10.50 15.19
N HIS A 171 -0.07 10.17 15.96
CA HIS A 171 0.11 8.83 16.53
C HIS A 171 -1.05 8.54 17.49
N GLY A 172 -2.13 7.95 16.98
CA GLY A 172 -3.24 7.45 17.79
C GLY A 172 -2.86 6.13 18.45
N SER A 173 -2.24 6.18 19.61
CA SER A 173 -2.09 5.01 20.49
C SER A 173 -3.48 4.50 20.89
N HIS A 174 -3.78 3.24 20.55
CA HIS A 174 -4.97 2.53 21.00
C HIS A 174 -5.08 2.58 22.53
N GLY A 175 -6.10 3.27 23.05
CA GLY A 175 -6.47 3.23 24.45
C GLY A 175 -7.27 1.96 24.78
N THR A 176 -6.69 1.09 25.58
CA THR A 176 -7.36 -0.05 26.22
C THR A 176 -8.27 0.45 27.35
N PRO A 177 -9.51 -0.04 27.52
CA PRO A 177 -10.35 0.36 28.64
C PRO A 177 -9.95 -0.42 29.90
N SER A 178 -9.70 0.27 31.01
CA SER A 178 -9.52 -0.37 32.31
C SER A 178 -10.12 0.44 33.45
N GLN A 179 -10.69 -0.32 34.39
CA GLN A 179 -11.61 0.06 35.45
C GLN A 179 -10.93 0.86 36.59
N THR A 180 -11.73 1.71 37.26
CA THR A 180 -11.40 2.45 38.49
C THR A 180 -11.16 1.50 39.70
N PRO A 181 -10.32 1.87 40.70
CA PRO A 181 -10.80 2.75 41.79
C PRO A 181 -9.75 3.72 42.42
N ALA A 182 -10.25 4.91 42.81
CA ALA A 182 -9.96 5.78 43.99
C ALA A 182 -8.52 6.14 44.50
N PRO A 183 -8.39 7.27 45.24
CA PRO A 183 -7.30 8.25 45.07
C PRO A 183 -6.25 8.26 46.19
N THR A 184 -5.08 8.86 45.93
CA THR A 184 -4.25 9.54 46.94
C THR A 184 -3.09 10.31 46.29
N GLY A 185 -2.77 11.48 46.83
CA GLY A 185 -1.43 12.09 46.69
C GLY A 185 -1.33 13.29 45.76
N ALA A 186 -1.45 14.49 46.33
CA ALA A 186 -1.04 15.73 45.70
C ALA A 186 0.48 15.79 45.52
N ALA A 187 0.94 16.27 44.36
CA ALA A 187 2.24 16.94 44.22
C ALA A 187 2.22 17.86 43.00
N LEU A 188 2.62 19.11 43.24
CA LEU A 188 2.81 20.19 42.29
C LEU A 188 3.89 19.83 41.26
N GLY A 189 3.63 20.13 39.98
CA GLY A 189 4.62 20.05 38.91
C GLY A 189 4.40 21.17 37.91
N LEU A 190 5.35 22.10 37.84
CA LEU A 190 5.33 23.31 37.03
C LEU A 190 5.25 23.03 35.52
N SER A 191 4.52 23.89 34.83
CA SER A 191 4.58 24.11 33.38
C SER A 191 5.96 24.61 32.96
N HIS A 192 6.57 23.99 31.95
CA HIS A 192 7.63 24.62 31.17
C HIS A 192 7.37 24.40 29.68
N GLU A 193 6.92 25.48 29.05
CA GLU A 193 6.87 25.68 27.61
C GLU A 193 8.23 26.20 27.12
N MET A 194 8.63 25.65 25.97
CA MET A 194 9.48 26.24 24.92
C MET A 194 10.95 26.63 25.19
N SER A 195 11.83 26.11 24.32
CA SER A 195 12.53 26.88 23.27
C SER A 195 14.02 26.58 23.15
N ALA A 196 14.36 25.90 22.04
CA ALA A 196 15.36 26.27 21.04
C ALA A 196 16.87 26.43 21.38
N TYR A 197 17.67 25.86 20.47
CA TYR A 197 19.08 26.14 20.13
C TYR A 197 20.15 25.87 21.20
N THR A 198 21.05 24.92 20.91
CA THR A 198 22.51 25.14 20.77
C THR A 198 23.27 23.81 20.66
N ALA A 199 24.02 23.60 19.58
CA ALA A 199 25.25 22.79 19.58
C ALA A 199 26.05 23.03 18.28
N VAL A 200 26.60 24.23 18.14
CA VAL A 200 27.81 24.47 17.32
C VAL A 200 28.87 24.90 18.32
N PHE A 201 29.91 24.09 18.55
CA PHE A 201 31.27 24.50 18.91
C PHE A 201 32.11 23.25 19.20
N LEU A 202 33.10 22.97 18.35
CA LEU A 202 34.52 22.89 18.70
C LEU A 202 35.28 22.38 17.47
N GLY A 203 35.89 23.29 16.72
CA GLY A 203 36.67 22.99 15.52
C GLY A 203 37.78 24.00 15.30
N LEU A 204 38.62 24.21 16.31
CA LEU A 204 39.86 24.99 16.22
C LEU A 204 40.86 24.44 17.23
N VAL A 205 41.78 23.58 16.79
CA VAL A 205 43.23 23.54 17.12
C VAL A 205 43.83 22.40 16.30
N GLY A 206 44.80 22.70 15.43
CA GLY A 206 45.59 21.66 14.76
C GLY A 206 46.15 22.01 13.38
N VAL A 207 46.62 23.25 13.17
CA VAL A 207 47.48 23.59 12.03
C VAL A 207 48.92 23.68 12.55
N ALA A 208 49.85 23.11 11.76
CA ALA A 208 51.29 22.95 11.98
C ALA A 208 51.64 21.71 12.85
N THR A 209 52.30 20.68 12.34
CA THR A 209 53.54 20.71 11.56
C THR A 209 53.67 19.53 10.59
N ALA A 210 54.08 19.83 9.37
CA ALA A 210 54.66 18.89 8.40
C ALA A 210 56.20 19.07 8.40
N LEU A 211 56.91 18.02 7.97
CA LEU A 211 58.36 17.91 7.69
C LEU A 211 59.24 17.42 8.85
N LEU A 212 59.35 16.08 8.98
CA LEU A 212 60.56 15.29 8.67
C LEU A 212 60.25 13.79 8.86
#